data_AF-A0A2E5E8Q8-F1
#
_entry.id   AF-A0A2E5E8Q8-F1
#
_cell.length_a   1.000
_cell.length_b   1.000
_cell.length_c   1.000
_cell.angle_alpha   90.00
_cell.angle_beta   90.00
_cell.angle_gamma   90.00
#
_symmetry.space_group_name_H-M   'P 1'
#
loop_
_entity.id
_entity.type
_entity.pdbx_description
1 polymer ?
#
loop_
_entity_poly.entity_id
_entity_poly.type
_entity_poly.pdbx_seq_one_letter_code
_entity_poly.pdbx_strand_id
1 'polypeptide(L)'
;MEVQDPTGRFRVDVAGWTDRAVGTRVRMKPRSVLVECKQSRNDYFRNSRQTAGLLARRAAILDRLSRSQPEASPLFTSGRRAPLSLFESGTLADDARALQRLRVEMASIERRLFRGIKLANMARWRGATQFWLAAPIDMISTSELPLGWGLIEASPQALESRTPEGIPASSILSCRQAAPDQEVDDRSLDRLVRNIAVANSRFVGGRTAPMAGRSSFLAG
;
A
#
# COMPACT_ATOMS: atom_id res chain seq x y z
N MET A 1 2.17 3.51 -15.45
CA MET A 1 2.80 4.85 -15.39
C MET A 1 3.38 4.95 -13.99
N GLU A 2 4.69 5.06 -13.85
CA GLU A 2 5.33 5.12 -12.54
C GLU A 2 5.17 6.51 -11.91
N VAL A 3 4.79 6.60 -10.62
CA VAL A 3 4.55 7.87 -9.91
C VAL A 3 5.51 8.00 -8.73
N GLN A 4 6.18 9.14 -8.58
CA GLN A 4 7.05 9.36 -7.42
C GLN A 4 6.24 9.54 -6.13
N ASP A 5 6.68 8.91 -5.05
CA ASP A 5 6.03 9.04 -3.74
C ASP A 5 6.27 10.44 -3.12
N PRO A 6 5.51 10.83 -2.08
CA PRO A 6 5.67 12.16 -1.47
C PRO A 6 7.04 12.39 -0.83
N THR A 7 7.73 11.33 -0.41
CA THR A 7 9.07 11.47 0.16
C THR A 7 10.13 11.72 -0.92
N GLY A 8 9.83 11.42 -2.18
CA GLY A 8 10.74 11.49 -3.30
C GLY A 8 11.73 10.32 -3.38
N ARG A 9 11.66 9.37 -2.43
CA ARG A 9 12.63 8.27 -2.30
C ARG A 9 12.25 7.05 -3.10
N PHE A 10 10.97 6.92 -3.42
CA PHE A 10 10.42 5.75 -4.10
C PHE A 10 9.53 6.19 -5.25
N ARG A 11 9.32 5.28 -6.20
CA ARG A 11 8.34 5.43 -7.25
C ARG A 11 7.42 4.24 -7.22
N VAL A 12 6.11 4.44 -7.34
CA VAL A 12 5.08 3.39 -7.29
C VAL A 12 4.57 3.06 -8.68
N ASP A 13 4.07 1.85 -8.85
CA ASP A 13 3.59 1.37 -10.16
C ASP A 13 2.30 2.08 -10.59
N VAL A 14 1.40 2.34 -9.63
CA VAL A 14 0.17 3.11 -9.85
C VAL A 14 -0.12 3.97 -8.62
N ALA A 15 -0.62 5.18 -8.86
CA ALA A 15 -1.15 6.06 -7.82
C ALA A 15 -2.48 6.64 -8.28
N GLY A 16 -3.40 6.85 -7.34
CA GLY A 16 -4.71 7.43 -7.61
C GLY A 16 -5.10 8.45 -6.55
N TRP A 17 -5.97 9.36 -6.93
CA TRP A 17 -6.55 10.35 -6.04
C TRP A 17 -8.00 10.61 -6.43
N THR A 18 -8.85 10.81 -5.43
CA THR A 18 -10.23 11.29 -5.63
C THR A 18 -10.66 12.17 -4.47
N ASP A 19 -11.36 13.25 -4.77
CA ASP A 19 -12.14 14.07 -3.83
C ASP A 19 -13.64 14.00 -4.12
N ARG A 20 -14.07 13.07 -4.99
CA ARG A 20 -15.47 12.92 -5.41
C ARG A 20 -15.92 11.47 -5.32
N ALA A 21 -17.19 11.28 -4.95
CA ALA A 21 -17.81 9.98 -5.06
C ALA A 21 -18.01 9.61 -6.54
N VAL A 22 -17.68 8.36 -6.88
CA VAL A 22 -17.73 7.84 -8.26
C VAL A 22 -19.10 8.08 -8.87
N GLY A 23 -19.14 8.67 -10.08
CA GLY A 23 -20.38 8.94 -10.80
C GLY A 23 -21.21 10.12 -10.25
N THR A 24 -20.70 10.87 -9.28
CA THR A 24 -21.41 12.02 -8.69
C THR A 24 -20.57 13.29 -8.72
N ARG A 25 -21.24 14.44 -8.54
CA ARG A 25 -20.58 15.73 -8.29
C ARG A 25 -20.34 16.00 -6.79
N VAL A 26 -20.71 15.05 -5.91
CA VAL A 26 -20.61 15.22 -4.46
C VAL A 26 -19.14 15.12 -4.06
N ARG A 27 -18.64 16.17 -3.40
CA ARG A 27 -17.30 16.15 -2.81
C ARG A 27 -17.27 15.27 -1.56
N MET A 28 -16.22 14.49 -1.42
CA MET A 28 -15.93 13.66 -0.27
C MET A 28 -14.57 14.02 0.31
N LYS A 29 -14.26 13.49 1.51
CA LYS A 29 -12.90 13.57 2.06
C LYS A 29 -11.91 13.03 1.02
N PRO A 30 -10.86 13.79 0.65
CA PRO A 30 -9.87 13.34 -0.32
C PRO A 30 -9.27 12.00 0.09
N ARG A 31 -9.19 11.08 -0.88
CA ARG A 31 -8.52 9.80 -0.72
C ARG A 31 -7.43 9.69 -1.76
N SER A 32 -6.28 9.21 -1.31
CA SER A 32 -5.14 8.88 -2.17
C SER A 32 -4.74 7.42 -1.98
N VAL A 33 -4.43 6.76 -3.08
CA VAL A 33 -4.05 5.36 -3.09
C VAL A 33 -2.68 5.21 -3.75
N LEU A 34 -1.84 4.35 -3.19
CA LEU A 34 -0.60 3.90 -3.82
C LEU A 34 -0.70 2.39 -4.01
N VAL A 35 -0.45 1.94 -5.23
CA VAL A 35 -0.50 0.53 -5.60
C VAL A 35 0.88 0.11 -6.05
N GLU A 36 1.36 -0.98 -5.47
CA GLU A 36 2.54 -1.69 -5.92
C GLU A 36 2.12 -3.00 -6.61
N CYS A 37 2.67 -3.27 -7.77
CA CYS A 37 2.42 -4.48 -8.52
C CYS A 37 3.57 -5.48 -8.29
N LYS A 38 3.22 -6.77 -8.14
CA LYS A 38 4.19 -7.87 -8.10
C LYS A 38 3.69 -9.01 -8.96
N GLN A 39 4.53 -9.44 -9.90
CA GLN A 39 4.19 -10.51 -10.85
C GLN A 39 4.71 -11.88 -10.41
N SER A 40 5.74 -11.91 -9.55
CA SER A 40 6.30 -13.15 -9.04
C SER A 40 6.49 -13.12 -7.53
N ARG A 41 6.35 -14.29 -6.91
CA ARG A 41 6.54 -14.48 -5.46
C ARG A 41 8.00 -14.29 -5.04
N ASN A 42 8.95 -14.58 -5.93
CA ASN A 42 10.38 -14.36 -5.69
C ASN A 42 10.73 -12.86 -5.62
N ASP A 43 10.02 -12.01 -6.38
CA ASP A 43 10.19 -10.55 -6.27
C ASP A 43 9.62 -10.01 -4.96
N TYR A 44 8.65 -10.72 -4.38
CA TYR A 44 8.02 -10.36 -3.11
C TYR A 44 8.87 -10.80 -1.91
N PHE A 45 9.33 -12.06 -1.86
CA PHE A 45 10.21 -12.53 -0.78
C PHE A 45 11.62 -12.79 -1.28
N ARG A 46 12.58 -11.96 -0.85
CA ARG A 46 14.00 -12.18 -1.16
C ARG A 46 14.60 -13.44 -0.50
N ASN A 47 14.00 -13.99 0.57
CA ASN A 47 14.51 -15.19 1.24
C ASN A 47 13.38 -16.03 1.87
N SER A 48 12.94 -17.07 1.16
CA SER A 48 11.79 -17.91 1.55
C SER A 48 12.01 -18.78 2.79
N ARG A 49 13.26 -19.16 3.13
CA ARG A 49 13.54 -20.14 4.21
C ARG A 49 13.22 -19.63 5.62
N GLN A 50 13.34 -18.32 5.87
CA GLN A 50 13.01 -17.74 7.18
C GLN A 50 11.55 -17.24 7.26
N THR A 51 10.87 -17.14 6.13
CA THR A 51 9.54 -16.52 6.02
C THR A 51 8.48 -17.29 6.79
N ALA A 52 8.43 -18.62 6.68
CA ALA A 52 7.37 -19.43 7.30
C ALA A 52 7.34 -19.30 8.83
N GLY A 53 8.50 -19.42 9.50
CA GLY A 53 8.59 -19.28 10.96
C GLY A 53 8.25 -17.88 11.45
N LEU A 54 8.65 -16.84 10.70
CA LEU A 54 8.32 -15.45 11.00
C LEU A 54 6.81 -15.18 10.83
N LEU A 55 6.18 -15.71 9.79
CA LEU A 55 4.74 -15.59 9.55
C LEU A 55 3.92 -16.31 10.64
N ALA A 56 4.34 -17.51 11.05
CA ALA A 56 3.68 -18.25 12.13
C ALA A 56 3.77 -17.47 13.46
N ARG A 57 4.95 -16.92 13.77
CA ARG A 57 5.13 -16.09 14.97
C ARG A 57 4.32 -14.80 14.91
N ARG A 58 4.26 -14.15 13.75
CA ARG A 58 3.42 -12.98 13.50
C ARG A 58 1.94 -13.27 13.78
N ALA A 59 1.42 -14.37 13.25
CA ALA A 59 0.02 -14.78 13.45
C ALA A 59 -0.28 -14.97 14.95
N ALA A 60 0.60 -15.66 15.68
CA ALA A 60 0.44 -15.87 17.12
C ALA A 60 0.45 -14.55 17.92
N ILE A 61 1.26 -13.57 17.54
CA ILE A 61 1.27 -12.26 18.20
C ILE A 61 0.01 -11.46 17.86
N LEU A 62 -0.44 -11.46 16.60
CA LEU A 62 -1.68 -10.77 16.22
C LEU A 62 -2.89 -11.32 16.99
N ASP A 63 -2.99 -12.64 17.10
CA ASP A 63 -4.03 -13.33 17.85
C ASP A 63 -3.97 -13.05 19.36
N ARG A 64 -2.76 -12.86 19.91
CA ARG A 64 -2.62 -12.43 21.31
C ARG A 64 -3.02 -10.96 21.49
N LEU A 65 -2.62 -10.08 20.56
CA LEU A 65 -2.95 -8.66 20.60
C LEU A 65 -4.45 -8.40 20.46
N SER A 66 -5.14 -9.12 19.57
CA SER A 66 -6.59 -9.01 19.39
C SER A 66 -7.36 -9.43 20.66
N ARG A 67 -6.89 -10.46 21.37
CA ARG A 67 -7.47 -10.90 22.64
C ARG A 67 -7.22 -9.92 23.79
N SER A 68 -6.11 -9.19 23.76
CA SER A 68 -5.75 -8.20 24.79
C SER A 68 -6.30 -6.79 24.53
N GLN A 69 -6.75 -6.49 23.31
CA GLN A 69 -7.33 -5.19 22.91
C GLN A 69 -8.55 -5.41 22.03
N PRO A 70 -9.76 -5.45 22.60
CA PRO A 70 -11.00 -5.54 21.81
C PRO A 70 -11.27 -4.27 21.00
N GLU A 71 -10.68 -3.12 21.38
CA GLU A 71 -10.72 -1.91 20.57
C GLU A 71 -9.49 -1.83 19.66
N ALA A 72 -9.75 -1.90 18.35
CA ALA A 72 -8.78 -1.85 17.27
C ALA A 72 -8.04 -0.50 17.22
N SER A 73 -7.11 -0.28 18.15
CA SER A 73 -6.12 0.77 17.99
C SER A 73 -5.22 0.37 16.82
N PRO A 74 -5.00 1.24 15.81
CA PRO A 74 -4.12 0.91 14.69
C PRO A 74 -2.77 0.52 15.26
N LEU A 75 -2.36 -0.73 15.01
CA LEU A 75 -1.14 -1.37 15.54
C LEU A 75 0.15 -0.55 15.28
N PHE A 76 0.05 0.53 14.48
CA PHE A 76 1.12 1.45 14.10
C PHE A 76 0.78 2.93 14.31
N THR A 77 -0.03 3.29 15.31
CA THR A 77 0.00 4.67 15.83
C THR A 77 1.31 4.91 16.58
N SER A 78 2.39 5.14 15.84
CA SER A 78 3.63 5.66 16.41
C SER A 78 3.38 7.11 16.84
N GLY A 79 3.40 7.39 18.15
CA GLY A 79 3.69 8.73 18.62
C GLY A 79 2.86 9.28 19.78
N ARG A 80 1.68 8.72 20.11
CA ARG A 80 0.99 9.13 21.34
C ARG A 80 1.52 8.32 22.51
N ARG A 81 2.57 8.85 23.14
CA ARG A 81 2.91 8.54 24.53
C ARG A 81 1.65 8.88 25.33
N ALA A 82 0.89 7.86 25.73
CA ALA A 82 -0.19 8.06 26.70
C ALA A 82 0.44 8.74 27.93
N PRO A 83 -0.18 9.78 28.50
CA PRO A 83 0.34 10.39 29.72
C PRO A 83 0.48 9.29 30.78
N LEU A 84 1.70 9.12 31.29
CA LEU A 84 2.07 8.06 32.24
C LEU A 84 1.47 8.26 33.65
N SER A 85 0.48 9.13 33.81
CA SER A 85 -0.24 9.28 35.07
C SER A 85 -1.59 8.60 34.94
N LEU A 86 -1.72 7.38 35.48
CA LEU A 86 -2.95 6.84 36.12
C LEU A 86 -2.90 5.33 36.46
N PHE A 87 -1.73 4.68 36.54
CA PHE A 87 -1.67 3.25 36.91
C PHE A 87 -0.65 2.96 38.02
N GLU A 88 -1.03 3.32 39.25
CA GLU A 88 -0.45 2.74 40.47
C GLU A 88 -1.13 1.40 40.78
N SER A 89 -0.85 0.36 39.99
CA SER A 89 -1.01 -1.03 40.44
C SER A 89 -0.08 -1.95 39.67
N GLY A 90 0.61 -2.85 40.38
CA GLY A 90 1.70 -3.68 39.82
C GLY A 90 1.25 -4.59 38.67
N THR A 91 0.00 -5.06 38.69
CA THR A 91 -0.54 -5.96 37.65
C THR A 91 -0.80 -5.24 36.34
N LEU A 92 -1.38 -4.03 36.36
CA LEU A 92 -1.63 -3.23 35.16
C LEU A 92 -0.33 -2.74 34.51
N ALA A 93 0.67 -2.41 35.32
CA ALA A 93 1.99 -2.02 34.82
C ALA A 93 2.70 -3.21 34.12
N ASP A 94 2.57 -4.42 34.66
CA ASP A 94 3.14 -5.63 34.06
C ASP A 94 2.43 -6.05 32.77
N ASP A 95 1.10 -5.90 32.72
CA ASP A 95 0.31 -6.12 31.49
C ASP A 95 0.68 -5.12 30.39
N ALA A 96 0.85 -3.84 30.74
CA ALA A 96 1.29 -2.81 29.80
C ALA A 96 2.70 -3.10 29.25
N ARG A 97 3.63 -3.58 30.09
CA ARG A 97 4.98 -4.00 29.67
C ARG A 97 4.92 -5.24 28.77
N ALA A 98 4.10 -6.24 29.11
CA ALA A 98 3.94 -7.44 28.30
C ALA A 98 3.40 -7.10 26.90
N LEU A 99 2.39 -6.24 26.83
CA LEU A 99 1.84 -5.72 25.59
C LEU A 99 2.87 -4.93 24.77
N GLN A 100 3.66 -4.08 25.43
CA GLN A 100 4.72 -3.33 24.76
C GLN A 100 5.79 -4.27 24.17
N ARG A 101 6.15 -5.36 24.87
CA ARG A 101 7.07 -6.38 24.34
C ARG A 101 6.51 -7.03 23.08
N LEU A 102 5.22 -7.38 23.06
CA LEU A 102 4.56 -7.94 21.86
C LEU A 102 4.59 -6.97 20.68
N ARG A 103 4.35 -5.67 20.90
CA ARG A 103 4.42 -4.65 19.85
C ARG A 103 5.85 -4.48 19.30
N VAL A 104 6.85 -4.48 20.18
CA VAL A 104 8.27 -4.41 19.77
C VAL A 104 8.67 -5.65 18.97
N GLU A 105 8.23 -6.82 19.41
CA GLU A 105 8.47 -8.09 18.70
C GLU A 105 7.79 -8.09 17.32
N MET A 106 6.52 -7.67 17.24
CA MET A 106 5.79 -7.51 15.98
C MET A 106 6.53 -6.58 15.02
N ALA A 107 6.95 -5.40 15.48
CA ALA A 107 7.71 -4.46 14.67
C ALA A 107 9.07 -5.02 14.22
N SER A 108 9.68 -5.92 14.99
CA SER A 108 10.90 -6.64 14.59
C SER A 108 10.62 -7.67 13.50
N ILE A 109 9.54 -8.45 13.64
CA ILE A 109 9.12 -9.45 12.66
C ILE A 109 8.75 -8.80 11.33
N GLU A 110 7.92 -7.74 11.33
CA GLU A 110 7.58 -6.99 10.12
C GLU A 110 8.84 -6.46 9.41
N ARG A 111 9.80 -5.91 10.18
CA ARG A 111 11.07 -5.44 9.62
C ARG A 111 11.90 -6.57 9.01
N ARG A 112 11.85 -7.77 9.56
CA ARG A 112 12.60 -8.94 9.04
C ARG A 112 11.93 -9.54 7.81
N LEU A 113 10.61 -9.70 7.83
CA LEU A 113 9.82 -10.21 6.71
C LEU A 113 9.95 -9.31 5.48
N PHE A 114 9.87 -8.00 5.69
CA PHE A 114 9.79 -7.04 4.60
C PHE A 114 11.04 -6.16 4.46
N ARG A 115 12.18 -6.60 5.01
CA ARG A 115 13.44 -5.85 4.95
C ARG A 115 13.84 -5.59 3.50
N GLY A 116 14.05 -4.32 3.17
CA GLY A 116 14.52 -3.94 1.83
C GLY A 116 13.45 -4.04 0.75
N ILE A 117 12.20 -4.35 1.10
CA ILE A 117 11.07 -4.25 0.18
C ILE A 117 10.46 -2.85 0.33
N LYS A 118 10.23 -2.19 -0.80
CA LYS A 118 9.68 -0.84 -0.88
C LYS A 118 8.39 -0.66 -0.07
N LEU A 119 7.56 -1.70 -0.04
CA LEU A 119 6.28 -1.79 0.67
C LEU A 119 6.39 -1.45 2.18
N ALA A 120 7.38 -2.02 2.87
CA ALA A 120 7.55 -1.85 4.31
C ALA A 120 7.89 -0.40 4.69
N ASN A 121 8.67 0.25 3.83
CA ASN A 121 9.05 1.63 4.03
C ASN A 121 7.86 2.54 3.78
N MET A 122 7.11 2.33 2.70
CA MET A 122 6.02 3.21 2.29
C MET A 122 4.90 3.36 3.32
N ALA A 123 4.44 2.26 3.92
CA ALA A 123 3.39 2.33 4.95
C ALA A 123 3.81 3.14 6.17
N ARG A 124 5.10 3.07 6.55
CA ARG A 124 5.66 3.87 7.63
C ARG A 124 5.68 5.37 7.32
N TRP A 125 5.85 5.74 6.05
CA TRP A 125 5.92 7.16 5.65
C TRP A 125 4.54 7.81 5.50
N ARG A 126 3.43 7.03 5.56
CA ARG A 126 2.05 7.52 5.49
C ARG A 126 1.81 8.51 4.35
N GLY A 127 2.44 8.27 3.19
CA GLY A 127 2.34 9.16 2.03
C GLY A 127 1.00 9.09 1.28
N ALA A 128 0.11 8.16 1.65
CA ALA A 128 -1.20 8.01 1.04
C ALA A 128 -2.20 7.43 2.02
N THR A 129 -3.49 7.66 1.75
CA THR A 129 -4.56 7.20 2.65
C THR A 129 -4.70 5.68 2.63
N GLN A 130 -4.37 5.05 1.50
CA GLN A 130 -4.40 3.60 1.38
C GLN A 130 -3.20 3.08 0.57
N PHE A 131 -2.74 1.90 0.95
CA PHE A 131 -1.66 1.18 0.29
C PHE A 131 -2.18 -0.18 -0.18
N TRP A 132 -1.92 -0.52 -1.44
CA TRP A 132 -2.45 -1.71 -2.08
C TRP A 132 -1.34 -2.51 -2.76
N LEU A 133 -1.33 -3.82 -2.54
CA LEU A 133 -0.55 -4.75 -3.34
C LEU A 133 -1.46 -5.32 -4.42
N ALA A 134 -1.04 -5.24 -5.67
CA ALA A 134 -1.65 -5.93 -6.79
C ALA A 134 -0.78 -7.12 -7.18
N ALA A 135 -1.35 -8.32 -7.19
CA ALA A 135 -0.65 -9.56 -7.51
C ALA A 135 -1.54 -10.53 -8.31
N PRO A 136 -0.98 -11.52 -9.03
CA PRO A 136 -1.75 -12.64 -9.54
C PRO A 136 -2.54 -13.34 -8.43
N ILE A 137 -3.69 -13.90 -8.81
CA ILE A 137 -4.55 -14.68 -7.92
C ILE A 137 -3.76 -15.75 -7.16
N ASP A 138 -4.00 -15.86 -5.85
CA ASP A 138 -3.39 -16.83 -4.93
C ASP A 138 -1.84 -16.79 -4.84
N MET A 139 -1.19 -15.77 -5.43
CA MET A 139 0.28 -15.63 -5.36
C MET A 139 0.76 -15.27 -3.95
N ILE A 140 0.02 -14.41 -3.25
CA ILE A 140 0.33 -13.85 -1.94
C ILE A 140 -0.87 -14.05 -1.03
N SER A 141 -0.67 -14.68 0.13
CA SER A 141 -1.76 -14.81 1.10
C SER A 141 -1.95 -13.51 1.90
N THR A 142 -3.14 -13.32 2.48
CA THR A 142 -3.40 -12.16 3.34
C THR A 142 -2.50 -12.10 4.57
N SER A 143 -2.04 -13.25 5.08
CA SER A 143 -1.09 -13.32 6.21
C SER A 143 0.32 -12.88 5.83
N GLU A 144 0.62 -12.81 4.53
CA GLU A 144 1.89 -12.37 3.97
C GLU A 144 1.91 -10.89 3.63
N LEU A 145 0.78 -10.19 3.70
CA LEU A 145 0.70 -8.76 3.47
C LEU A 145 1.36 -7.99 4.63
N PRO A 146 2.11 -6.91 4.34
CA PRO A 146 2.57 -6.03 5.40
C PRO A 146 1.37 -5.40 6.10
N LEU A 147 1.49 -5.15 7.40
CA LEU A 147 0.39 -4.52 8.13
C LEU A 147 0.07 -3.14 7.54
N GLY A 148 -1.23 -2.85 7.40
CA GLY A 148 -1.72 -1.60 6.80
C GLY A 148 -1.88 -1.62 5.28
N TRP A 149 -1.65 -2.76 4.62
CA TRP A 149 -1.88 -2.94 3.18
C TRP A 149 -3.17 -3.70 2.88
N GLY A 150 -3.79 -3.35 1.75
CA GLY A 150 -4.80 -4.16 1.09
C GLY A 150 -4.21 -5.03 -0.01
N LEU A 151 -4.98 -6.02 -0.46
CA LEU A 151 -4.62 -6.93 -1.55
C LEU A 151 -5.71 -6.96 -2.60
N ILE A 152 -5.29 -6.69 -3.84
CA ILE A 152 -6.08 -6.87 -5.05
C ILE A 152 -5.42 -7.98 -5.85
N GLU A 153 -6.22 -8.95 -6.27
CA GLU A 153 -5.78 -10.04 -7.14
C GLU A 153 -6.22 -9.79 -8.57
N ALA A 154 -5.31 -9.98 -9.52
CA ALA A 154 -5.57 -9.94 -10.94
C ALA A 154 -5.77 -11.36 -11.47
N SER A 155 -6.82 -11.56 -12.28
CA SER A 155 -7.01 -12.83 -12.98
C SER A 155 -5.91 -13.04 -14.04
N PRO A 156 -5.61 -14.30 -14.42
CA PRO A 156 -4.65 -14.58 -15.51
C PRO A 156 -5.00 -13.83 -16.81
N GLN A 157 -6.29 -13.77 -17.13
CA GLN A 157 -6.79 -13.03 -18.30
C GLN A 157 -6.40 -11.54 -18.23
N ALA A 158 -6.46 -10.91 -17.06
CA ALA A 158 -6.06 -9.51 -16.87
C ALA A 158 -4.56 -9.28 -17.09
N LEU A 159 -3.73 -10.31 -16.86
CA LEU A 159 -2.28 -10.25 -16.99
C LEU A 159 -1.80 -10.57 -18.41
N GLU A 160 -2.52 -11.47 -19.10
CA GLU A 160 -2.15 -11.99 -20.43
C GLU A 160 -2.71 -11.14 -21.58
N SER A 161 -3.86 -10.47 -21.38
CA SER A 161 -4.52 -9.71 -22.44
C SER A 161 -4.34 -8.21 -22.26
N ARG A 162 -4.18 -7.48 -23.38
CA ARG A 162 -4.57 -6.07 -23.42
C ARG A 162 -6.07 -6.07 -23.19
N THR A 163 -6.47 -5.84 -21.95
CA THR A 163 -7.88 -5.86 -21.58
C THR A 163 -8.61 -4.87 -22.50
N PRO A 164 -9.63 -5.31 -23.26
CA PRO A 164 -10.37 -4.44 -24.15
C PRO A 164 -10.82 -3.17 -23.40
N GLU A 165 -10.70 -2.01 -24.04
CA GLU A 165 -11.22 -0.77 -23.47
C GLU A 165 -12.72 -0.94 -23.17
N GLY A 166 -13.15 -0.51 -21.98
CA GLY A 166 -14.55 -0.59 -21.55
C GLY A 166 -14.91 -1.78 -20.67
N ILE A 167 -14.01 -2.74 -20.43
CA ILE A 167 -14.24 -3.76 -19.39
C ILE A 167 -14.07 -3.12 -18.00
N PRO A 168 -15.06 -3.20 -17.10
CA PRO A 168 -14.91 -2.70 -15.73
C PRO A 168 -13.75 -3.41 -15.02
N ALA A 169 -12.93 -2.63 -14.31
CA ALA A 169 -11.82 -3.20 -13.52
C ALA A 169 -12.30 -4.25 -12.51
N SER A 170 -13.52 -4.10 -11.98
CA SER A 170 -14.16 -5.07 -11.08
C SER A 170 -14.41 -6.45 -11.70
N SER A 171 -14.43 -6.55 -13.03
CA SER A 171 -14.62 -7.83 -13.73
C SER A 171 -13.33 -8.64 -13.85
N ILE A 172 -12.17 -8.03 -13.59
CA ILE A 172 -10.84 -8.62 -13.80
C ILE A 172 -9.95 -8.55 -12.55
N LEU A 173 -10.31 -7.71 -11.58
CA LEU A 173 -9.66 -7.54 -10.29
C LEU A 173 -10.60 -7.95 -9.16
N SER A 174 -10.11 -8.73 -8.20
CA SER A 174 -10.84 -9.06 -6.98
C SER A 174 -10.14 -8.46 -5.75
N CYS A 175 -10.92 -7.87 -4.84
CA CYS A 175 -10.39 -7.35 -3.57
C CYS A 175 -10.41 -8.47 -2.53
N ARG A 176 -9.24 -8.98 -2.13
CA ARG A 176 -9.13 -10.01 -1.09
C ARG A 176 -9.08 -9.45 0.32
N GLN A 177 -8.41 -8.31 0.48
CA GLN A 177 -8.31 -7.59 1.75
C GLN A 177 -8.37 -6.10 1.46
N ALA A 178 -9.37 -5.42 2.04
CA ALA A 178 -9.46 -3.98 1.91
C ALA A 178 -8.28 -3.30 2.60
N ALA A 179 -7.69 -2.29 1.96
CA ALA A 179 -6.68 -1.46 2.59
C ALA A 179 -7.34 -0.59 3.68
N PRO A 180 -6.84 -0.61 4.93
CA PRO A 180 -7.33 0.29 5.96
C PRO A 180 -7.00 1.74 5.60
N ASP A 181 -7.88 2.66 5.96
CA ASP A 181 -7.60 4.09 5.83
C ASP A 181 -6.56 4.52 6.86
N GLN A 182 -5.60 5.31 6.40
CA GLN A 182 -4.60 5.94 7.24
C GLN A 182 -4.73 7.46 7.16
N GLU A 183 -4.46 8.12 8.28
CA GLU A 183 -4.29 9.56 8.30
C GLU A 183 -3.00 9.96 7.59
N VAL A 184 -3.12 10.96 6.73
CA VAL A 184 -2.05 11.55 5.93
C VAL A 184 -2.07 13.05 6.22
N ASP A 185 -0.91 13.65 6.40
CA ASP A 185 -0.82 15.10 6.52
C ASP A 185 -1.06 15.79 5.17
N ASP A 186 -1.66 16.98 5.19
CA ASP A 186 -2.06 17.71 3.99
C ASP A 186 -0.87 17.96 3.04
N ARG A 187 0.32 18.20 3.59
CA ARG A 187 1.53 18.45 2.79
C ARG A 187 1.95 17.21 1.99
N SER A 188 1.90 16.03 2.60
CA SER A 188 2.17 14.76 1.91
C SER A 188 1.11 14.50 0.83
N LEU A 189 -0.16 14.77 1.13
CA LEU A 189 -1.26 14.60 0.17
C LEU A 189 -1.10 15.54 -1.04
N ASP A 190 -0.87 16.84 -0.82
CA ASP A 190 -0.66 17.82 -1.88
C ASP A 190 0.50 17.46 -2.79
N ARG A 191 1.60 16.96 -2.19
CA ARG A 191 2.76 16.51 -2.93
C ARG A 191 2.46 15.27 -3.77
N LEU A 192 1.70 14.31 -3.24
CA LEU A 192 1.28 13.15 -4.01
C LEU A 192 0.41 13.57 -5.21
N VAL A 193 -0.59 14.42 -4.98
CA VAL A 193 -1.49 14.91 -6.04
C VAL A 193 -0.70 15.61 -7.15
N ARG A 194 0.27 16.45 -6.77
CA ARG A 194 1.18 17.08 -7.74
C ARG A 194 1.97 16.05 -8.53
N ASN A 195 2.53 15.03 -7.87
CA ASN A 195 3.30 13.98 -8.52
C ASN A 195 2.44 13.17 -9.50
N ILE A 196 1.19 12.85 -9.12
CA ILE A 196 0.21 12.20 -10.00
C ILE A 196 -0.07 13.07 -11.24
N ALA A 197 -0.31 14.37 -11.05
CA ALA A 197 -0.56 15.30 -12.15
C ALA A 197 0.62 15.40 -13.12
N VAL A 198 1.85 15.46 -12.60
CA VAL A 198 3.09 15.49 -13.41
C VAL A 198 3.29 14.18 -14.17
N ALA A 199 3.02 13.04 -13.55
CA ALA A 199 3.12 11.76 -14.24
C ALA A 199 2.08 11.67 -15.38
N ASN A 200 0.84 12.10 -15.11
CA ASN A 200 -0.24 12.13 -16.09
C ASN A 200 0.05 13.06 -17.27
N SER A 201 0.59 14.26 -17.03
CA SER A 201 0.91 15.20 -18.11
C SER A 201 1.99 14.67 -19.05
N ARG A 202 3.00 13.96 -18.52
CA ARG A 202 4.03 13.30 -19.35
C ARG A 202 3.45 12.19 -20.21
N PHE A 203 2.50 11.43 -19.70
CA PHE A 203 1.88 10.33 -20.43
C PHE A 203 0.95 10.82 -21.54
N VAL A 204 0.13 11.84 -21.26
CA VAL A 204 -0.75 12.45 -22.26
C VAL A 204 0.08 13.19 -23.32
N GLY A 205 1.05 14.01 -22.90
CA GLY A 205 1.92 14.74 -23.82
C GLY A 205 2.83 13.85 -24.68
N GLY A 206 3.18 12.65 -24.21
CA GLY A 206 3.91 11.64 -24.99
C GLY A 206 3.05 10.87 -25.99
N ARG A 207 1.72 10.87 -25.83
CA ARG A 207 0.78 10.21 -26.76
C ARG A 207 0.24 11.15 -27.85
N THR A 208 0.41 12.47 -27.71
CA THR A 208 -0.13 13.47 -28.65
C THR A 208 0.86 14.00 -29.68
N ALA A 209 1.97 13.32 -29.95
CA ALA A 209 2.84 13.66 -31.08
C ALA A 209 2.65 12.67 -32.24
N PRO A 210 1.69 12.87 -33.15
CA PRO A 210 1.91 12.41 -34.51
C PRO A 210 3.08 13.23 -35.03
N MET A 211 4.24 12.60 -35.27
CA MET A 211 5.24 13.19 -36.13
C MET A 211 4.60 13.36 -37.50
N ALA A 212 4.10 14.56 -37.78
CA ALA A 212 3.69 14.97 -39.10
C ALA A 212 4.84 14.68 -40.07
N GLY A 213 4.50 13.97 -41.14
CA GLY A 213 5.44 13.38 -42.08
C GLY A 213 6.46 14.36 -42.63
N ARG A 214 7.70 13.88 -42.74
CA ARG A 214 8.62 14.37 -43.76
C ARG A 214 8.14 13.83 -45.10
N SER A 215 7.29 14.60 -45.77
CA SER A 215 7.09 14.50 -47.22
C SER A 215 8.40 14.97 -47.88
N SER A 216 9.31 14.05 -48.16
CA SER A 216 10.37 14.30 -49.13
C SER A 216 9.73 14.26 -50.52
N PHE A 217 9.50 15.45 -51.06
CA PHE A 217 9.19 15.70 -52.46
C PHE A 217 10.21 15.00 -53.36
N LEU A 218 9.68 14.27 -54.34
CA LEU A 218 10.39 13.87 -55.54
C LEU A 218 10.70 15.14 -56.36
N ALA A 219 11.98 15.38 -56.62
CA ALA A 219 12.48 15.99 -57.84
C ALA A 219 13.34 14.88 -58.47
N GLY A 220 13.09 14.41 -59.69
CA GLY A 220 12.89 15.16 -60.92
C GLY A 220 13.98 14.65 -61.85
#